data_AF-A0A9E4EP02-F1
#
_entry.id   AF-A0A9E4EP02-F1
#
_cell.length_a   1.000
_cell.length_b   1.000
_cell.length_c   1.000
_cell.angle_alpha   90.00
_cell.angle_beta   90.00
_cell.angle_gamma   90.00
#
_symmetry.space_group_name_H-M   'P 1'
#
loop_
_entity.id
_entity.type
_entity.pdbx_description
1 polymer ?
#
loop_
_entity_poly.entity_id
_entity_poly.type
_entity_poly.pdbx_seq_one_letter_code
_entity_poly.pdbx_strand_id
1 'polypeptide(L)' 'MQLTFSTTVCPDLLLPDALNVATEAGFDRIELFRTWSESSPVHADTSVRMVRERLDNAGVTL' A
#
# COMPACT_ATOMS: atom_id res chain seq x y z
N MET A 1 19.01 -0.72 -5.96
CA MET A 1 18.54 -0.08 -4.71
C MET A 1 17.03 -0.21 -4.72
N GLN A 2 16.41 -0.76 -3.66
CA GLN A 2 14.95 -0.88 -3.60
C GLN A 2 14.40 0.22 -2.71
N LEU A 3 13.47 1.01 -3.24
CA LEU A 3 12.82 2.09 -2.49
C LEU A 3 11.54 1.56 -1.84
N THR A 4 11.31 1.92 -0.57
CA THR A 4 10.11 1.53 0.18
C THR A 4 9.26 2.77 0.49
N PHE A 5 8.00 2.74 0.09
CA PHE A 5 7.00 3.76 0.40
C PHE A 5 6.32 3.45 1.73
N SER A 6 6.31 4.41 2.66
CA SER A 6 5.59 4.26 3.94
C SER A 6 4.22 4.90 3.84
N THR A 7 3.13 4.13 4.04
CA THR A 7 1.76 4.69 3.94
C THR A 7 1.42 5.72 5.03
N THR A 8 2.30 5.89 6.01
CA THR A 8 2.17 6.93 7.05
C THR A 8 2.34 8.35 6.50
N VAL A 9 2.96 8.53 5.32
CA VAL A 9 3.09 9.85 4.68
C VAL A 9 1.78 10.32 4.03
N CYS A 10 0.84 9.41 3.81
CA CYS A 10 -0.48 9.67 3.23
C CYS A 10 -1.56 8.90 4.02
N PRO A 11 -1.75 9.22 5.32
CA PRO A 11 -2.49 8.37 6.24
C PRO A 11 -3.96 8.17 5.84
N ASP A 12 -4.58 9.13 5.16
CA ASP A 12 -6.00 9.08 4.80
C ASP A 12 -6.27 8.35 3.47
N LEU A 13 -5.24 7.96 2.72
CA LEU A 13 -5.43 7.24 1.45
C LEU A 13 -5.75 5.77 1.71
N LEU A 14 -6.73 5.26 0.97
CA LEU A 14 -6.98 3.82 0.88
C LEU A 14 -5.86 3.15 0.08
N LEU A 15 -5.70 1.84 0.28
CA LEU A 15 -4.61 1.07 -0.33
C LEU A 15 -4.49 1.25 -1.86
N PRO A 16 -5.56 1.26 -2.67
CA PRO A 16 -5.45 1.48 -4.10
C PRO A 16 -4.80 2.83 -4.47
N ASP A 17 -5.16 3.89 -3.75
CA ASP A 17 -4.65 5.24 -4.02
C ASP A 17 -3.20 5.37 -3.55
N ALA A 18 -2.85 4.80 -2.40
CA ALA A 18 -1.47 4.75 -1.92
C ALA A 18 -0.55 3.96 -2.87
N LEU A 19 -1.06 2.89 -3.51
CA LEU A 19 -0.31 2.14 -4.53
C LEU A 19 -0.10 2.96 -5.81
N ASN A 20 -1.08 3.75 -6.22
CA ASN A 20 -0.90 4.67 -7.35
C ASN A 20 0.22 5.67 -7.04
N VAL A 21 0.24 6.27 -5.85
CA VAL A 21 1.32 7.18 -5.42
C VAL A 21 2.68 6.47 -5.42
N ALA A 22 2.76 5.27 -4.85
CA ALA A 22 4.00 4.52 -4.78
C ALA A 22 4.55 4.18 -6.18
N THR A 23 3.69 3.70 -7.08
CA THR A 23 4.08 3.29 -8.43
C THR A 23 4.46 4.49 -9.31
N GLU A 24 3.70 5.58 -9.28
CA GLU A 24 4.01 6.81 -10.01
C GLU A 24 5.32 7.46 -9.56
N ALA A 25 5.65 7.35 -8.27
CA ALA A 25 6.90 7.84 -7.71
C ALA A 25 8.08 6.86 -7.88
N GLY A 26 7.86 5.69 -8.47
CA GLY A 26 8.91 4.71 -8.78
C GLY A 26 9.40 3.88 -7.57
N PHE A 27 8.54 3.65 -6.58
CA PHE A 27 8.85 2.76 -5.45
C PHE A 27 8.63 1.29 -5.83
N ASP A 28 9.55 0.43 -5.40
CA ASP A 28 9.46 -1.03 -5.61
C ASP A 28 8.71 -1.76 -4.47
N ARG A 29 8.66 -1.12 -3.30
CA ARG A 29 8.11 -1.69 -2.07
C ARG A 29 7.15 -0.73 -1.38
N ILE A 30 6.23 -1.29 -0.59
CA ILE A 30 5.30 -0.56 0.26
C ILE A 30 5.25 -1.18 1.65
N GLU A 31 5.34 -0.34 2.69
CA GLU A 31 5.16 -0.75 4.07
C GLU A 31 3.72 -0.44 4.50
N LEU A 32 3.02 -1.47 4.98
CA LEU A 32 1.64 -1.37 5.46
C LEU A 32 1.59 -1.49 6.98
N PHE A 33 0.77 -0.64 7.59
CA PHE A 33 0.61 -0.58 9.03
C PHE A 33 -0.81 -0.99 9.42
N ARG A 34 -0.93 -1.73 10.53
CA ARG A 34 -2.25 -2.06 11.11
C ARG A 34 -3.00 -0.79 11.54
N THR A 35 -2.25 0.18 12.05
CA THR A 35 -2.73 1.45 12.61
C THR A 35 -2.11 2.62 11.85
N TRP A 36 -2.60 3.85 12.09
CA TRP A 36 -2.03 5.11 11.55
C TRP A 36 -2.21 5.35 10.04
N SER A 37 -2.89 4.48 9.31
CA SER A 37 -3.20 4.67 7.89
C SER A 37 -4.46 3.90 7.48
N GLU A 38 -5.28 4.51 6.63
CA GLU A 38 -6.46 3.91 5.98
C GLU A 38 -6.08 2.89 4.89
N SER A 39 -4.81 2.85 4.48
CA SER A 39 -4.24 1.76 3.67
C SER A 39 -4.01 0.46 4.45
N SER A 40 -4.50 0.40 5.69
CA SER A 40 -4.33 -0.74 6.59
C SER A 40 -4.76 -2.06 5.94
N PRO A 41 -3.96 -3.14 6.08
CA PRO A 41 -4.30 -4.45 5.53
C PRO A 41 -5.46 -5.12 6.29
N VAL A 42 -5.95 -4.49 7.37
CA VAL A 42 -7.11 -4.93 8.15
C VAL A 42 -8.26 -3.90 8.13
N HIS A 43 -8.27 -2.99 7.16
CA HIS A 43 -9.40 -2.09 6.93
C HIS A 43 -10.71 -2.88 6.72
N ALA A 44 -11.84 -2.34 7.17
CA ALA A 44 -13.14 -3.04 7.16
C ALA A 44 -13.55 -3.56 5.77
N ASP A 45 -13.23 -2.78 4.73
CA ASP A 45 -13.52 -3.11 3.32
C ASP A 45 -12.38 -3.85 2.61
N THR A 46 -11.41 -4.40 3.34
CA THR A 46 -10.26 -5.10 2.78
C THR A 46 -10.11 -6.51 3.38
N SER A 47 -9.76 -7.47 2.53
CA SER A 47 -9.30 -8.79 2.97
C SER A 47 -7.82 -8.98 2.61
N VAL A 48 -7.14 -9.87 3.32
CA VAL A 48 -5.73 -10.22 3.03
C VAL A 48 -5.54 -10.67 1.57
N ARG A 49 -6.54 -11.36 0.99
CA ARG A 49 -6.52 -11.75 -0.42
C ARG A 49 -6.52 -10.53 -1.34
N MET A 50 -7.41 -9.56 -1.08
CA MET A 50 -7.49 -8.33 -1.88
C MET A 50 -6.21 -7.50 -1.76
N VAL A 51 -5.57 -7.46 -0.58
CA VAL A 51 -4.27 -6.79 -0.42
C VAL A 51 -3.24 -7.42 -1.37
N ARG A 52 -3.10 -8.76 -1.35
CA ARG A 52 -2.15 -9.47 -2.22
C ARG A 52 -2.44 -9.23 -3.70
N GLU A 53 -3.70 -9.37 -4.11
CA GLU A 53 -4.11 -9.10 -5.50
C GLU A 53 -3.78 -7.66 -5.93
N ARG A 54 -4.00 -6.67 -5.04
CA ARG A 54 -3.66 -5.27 -5.33
C ARG A 54 -2.15 -5.05 -5.45
N LEU A 55 -1.36 -5.65 -4.58
CA LEU A 55 0.11 -5.59 -4.64
C LEU A 55 0.65 -6.23 -5.93
N ASP A 56 0.17 -7.43 -6.25
CA ASP A 56 0.55 -8.16 -7.46
C ASP A 56 0.19 -7.37 -8.73
N ASN A 57 -1.02 -6.78 -8.78
CA ASN A 57 -1.47 -5.95 -9.89
C ASN A 57 -0.67 -4.65 -10.02
N ALA A 58 -0.21 -4.07 -8.91
CA ALA A 58 0.62 -2.86 -8.91
C ALA A 58 2.10 -3.15 -9.20
N GLY A 59 2.53 -4.41 -9.16
CA GLY A 59 3.94 -4.78 -9.28
C GLY A 59 4.80 -4.33 -8.08
N VAL A 60 4.17 -4.09 -6.92
CA VAL A 60 4.84 -3.61 -5.69
C VAL A 60 4.88 -4.74 -4.67
N THR A 61 5.98 -4.82 -3.92
CA THR A 61 6.16 -5.85 -2.87
C THR A 61 6.08 -5.26 -1.45
N LEU A 62 5.79 -6.09 -0.44
CA LEU A 62 5.85 -5.68 0.97
C LEU A 62 7.29 -5.45 1.43
#